data_AF-A0A942CIE2-F1
#
_entry.id   AF-A0A942CIE2-F1
#
_cell.length_a   1.000
_cell.length_b   1.000
_cell.length_c   1.000
_cell.angle_alpha   90.00
_cell.angle_beta   90.00
_cell.angle_gamma   90.00
#
_symmetry.space_group_name_H-M   'P 1'
#
loop_
_entity.id
_entity.type
_entity.pdbx_description
1 polymer ?
#
loop_
_entity_poly.entity_id
_entity_poly.type
_entity_poly.pdbx_seq_one_letter_code
_entity_poly.pdbx_strand_id
1 'polypeptide(L)' 'MTIQDWLKQSIADAERRGRPELKPLLEGLAQSTQALRAAALGGRADGPTHD' A
#
# COMPACT_ATOMS: atom_id res chain seq x y z
N MET A 1 2.95 -8.12 9.23
CA MET A 1 2.48 -8.35 7.85
C MET A 1 2.86 -7.13 7.01
N THR A 2 3.56 -7.30 5.90
CA THR A 2 3.93 -6.20 5.00
C THR A 2 2.79 -5.86 4.03
N ILE A 3 2.87 -4.71 3.33
CA ILE A 3 1.92 -4.37 2.25
C ILE A 3 1.94 -5.44 1.15
N GLN A 4 3.12 -6.00 0.86
CA GLN A 4 3.28 -7.04 -0.16
C GLN A 4 2.64 -8.37 0.27
N ASP A 5 2.78 -8.75 1.54
CA ASP A 5 2.11 -9.95 2.07
C ASP A 5 0.59 -9.81 2.00
N TRP A 6 0.07 -8.63 2.37
CA TRP A 6 -1.35 -8.31 2.27
C TRP A 6 -1.85 -8.36 0.83
N LEU A 7 -1.13 -7.73 -0.10
CA LEU A 7 -1.51 -7.67 -1.52
C LEU A 7 -1.57 -9.09 -2.11
N LYS A 8 -0.55 -9.91 -1.84
CA LYS A 8 -0.50 -11.31 -2.30
C LYS A 8 -1.70 -12.12 -1.80
N GLN A 9 -2.03 -12.02 -0.52
CA GLN A 9 -3.18 -12.74 0.06
C GLN A 9 -4.52 -12.24 -0.51
N SER A 10 -4.64 -10.93 -0.71
CA SER A 10 -5.87 -10.32 -1.24
C SER A 10 -6.12 -10.69 -2.70
N ILE A 11 -5.07 -10.73 -3.53
CA ILE A 11 -5.16 -11.20 -4.92
C ILE A 11 -5.55 -12.67 -4.95
N ALA A 12 -4.90 -13.52 -4.16
CA ALA A 12 -5.22 -14.94 -4.09
C ALA A 12 -6.69 -15.19 -3.65
N ASP A 13 -7.20 -14.39 -2.71
CA ASP A 13 -8.61 -14.45 -2.32
C ASP A 13 -9.55 -14.00 -3.43
N ALA A 14 -9.22 -12.93 -4.15
CA ALA A 14 -10.00 -12.46 -5.30
C ALA A 14 -10.07 -13.51 -6.42
N GLU A 15 -8.94 -14.13 -6.76
CA GLU A 15 -8.86 -15.23 -7.72
C GLU A 15 -9.70 -16.43 -7.28
N ARG A 16 -9.54 -16.86 -6.02
CA ARG A 16 -10.30 -17.98 -5.43
C ARG A 16 -11.81 -17.74 -5.45
N ARG A 17 -12.25 -16.48 -5.35
CA ARG A 17 -13.66 -16.07 -5.39
C ARG A 17 -14.18 -15.76 -6.80
N GLY A 18 -13.36 -15.95 -7.83
CA GLY A 18 -13.76 -15.67 -9.22
C GLY A 18 -13.94 -14.19 -9.51
N ARG A 19 -13.17 -13.32 -8.83
CA ARG A 19 -13.18 -11.87 -9.02
C ARG A 19 -11.81 -11.32 -9.46
N PRO A 20 -11.20 -11.84 -10.55
CA PRO A 20 -9.88 -11.41 -10.99
C PRO A 20 -9.81 -9.92 -11.36
N GLU A 21 -10.95 -9.30 -11.70
CA GLU A 21 -11.08 -7.87 -11.98
C GLU A 21 -10.68 -6.95 -10.82
N LEU A 22 -10.63 -7.49 -9.59
CA LEU A 22 -10.21 -6.74 -8.41
C LEU A 22 -8.69 -6.55 -8.34
N LYS A 23 -7.91 -7.38 -9.04
CA LYS A 23 -6.44 -7.31 -9.02
C LYS A 23 -5.88 -5.90 -9.28
N PRO A 24 -6.23 -5.19 -10.36
CA PRO A 24 -5.71 -3.84 -10.59
C PRO A 24 -6.12 -2.83 -9.50
N LEU A 25 -7.29 -2.98 -8.88
CA LEU A 25 -7.72 -2.12 -7.78
C LEU A 25 -6.91 -2.37 -6.51
N LEU A 26 -6.61 -3.64 -6.21
CA LEU A 26 -5.77 -4.04 -5.08
C LEU A 26 -4.33 -3.55 -5.25
N GLU A 27 -3.77 -3.67 -6.46
CA GLU A 27 -2.45 -3.15 -6.82
C GLU A 27 -2.38 -1.62 -6.66
N GLY A 28 -3.41 -0.90 -7.14
CA GLY A 28 -3.51 0.56 -6.96
C GLY A 28 -3.55 0.96 -5.48
N LEU A 29 -4.35 0.26 -4.66
CA LEU A 29 -4.40 0.53 -3.22
C LEU A 29 -3.07 0.26 -2.53
N ALA A 30 -2.36 -0.82 -2.90
CA ALA A 30 -1.03 -1.11 -2.37
C ALA A 30 -0.05 0.03 -2.69
N GLN A 31 -0.06 0.52 -3.94
CA GLN A 31 0.78 1.61 -4.39
C GLN A 31 0.48 2.92 -3.64
N SER A 32 -0.79 3.31 -3.53
CA SER A 32 -1.19 4.52 -2.79
C SER A 32 -0.80 4.44 -1.31
N THR A 33 -0.95 3.26 -0.70
CA THR A 33 -0.56 3.04 0.70
C THR A 33 0.96 3.14 0.88
N GLN A 34 1.74 2.60 -0.05
CA GLN A 34 3.19 2.70 -0.01
C GLN A 34 3.65 4.16 -0.15
N ALA A 35 3.06 4.92 -1.09
CA ALA A 35 3.34 6.33 -1.27
C ALA A 35 3.02 7.15 -0.01
N LEU A 36 1.87 6.91 0.62
CA LEU A 36 1.48 7.59 1.86
C LEU A 36 2.46 7.29 3.00
N ARG A 37 2.89 6.04 3.17
CA ARG A 37 3.87 5.67 4.20
C ARG A 37 5.24 6.28 3.95
N ALA A 38 5.67 6.32 2.68
CA ALA A 38 6.91 6.97 2.30
C ALA A 38 6.87 8.48 2.61
N ALA A 39 5.75 9.15 2.29
CA ALA A 39 5.55 10.57 2.61
C ALA A 39 5.51 10.81 4.13
N ALA A 40 4.83 9.97 4.91
CA ALA A 40 4.82 10.06 6.37
C ALA A 40 6.21 9.88 6.99
N LEU A 41 7.06 9.05 6.38
CA LEU A 41 8.43 8.84 6.83
C LEU A 41 9.35 10.00 6.42
N GLY A 42 9.19 10.55 5.22
CA GLY A 42 9.94 11.72 4.73
C GLY A 42 9.58 13.01 5.48
N GLY A 43 8.30 13.20 5.85
CA GLY A 43 7.84 14.39 6.57
C GLY A 43 8.31 14.50 8.03
N ARG A 44 8.93 13.47 8.60
CA ARG A 44 9.53 13.53 9.95
C ARG A 44 10.96 14.09 9.94
N ALA A 45 11.61 14.19 8.78
CA ALA A 45 12.98 14.70 8.66
C ALA A 45 13.08 16.24 8.63
N ASP A 46 12.00 16.93 8.26
CA ASP A 46 12.00 18.38 8.00
C ASP A 46 11.07 19.18 8.95
N GLY A 47 11.01 18.79 10.22
CA GLY A 47 10.44 19.68 11.23
C GLY A 47 11.31 20.95 11.32
N PRO A 48 10.73 22.17 11.32
CA PRO A 48 11.54 23.38 11.34
C PRO A 48 12.35 23.40 12.63
N THR A 49 13.68 23.33 12.50
CA THR A 49 14.61 23.68 13.57
C THR A 49 14.44 25.17 13.80
N HIS A 50 13.56 25.53 14.72
CA HIS A 50 13.49 26.90 15.21
C HIS A 50 14.61 27.04 16.23
N ASP A 51 15.68 27.71 15.82
CA ASP A 51 16.67 28.37 16.68
C ASP A 51 16.51 29.89 16.49
#